data_AF-A0A6S7JWT2-F1
#
_entry.id   AF-A0A6S7JWT2-F1
#
_cell.length_a   1.000
_cell.length_b   1.000
_cell.length_c   1.000
_cell.angle_alpha   90.00
_cell.angle_beta   90.00
_cell.angle_gamma   90.00
#
_symmetry.space_group_name_H-M   'P 1'
#
loop_
_entity.id
_entity.type
_entity.pdbx_description
1 polymer ?
#
loop_
_entity_poly.entity_id
_entity_poly.type
_entity_poly.pdbx_seq_one_letter_code
_entity_poly.pdbx_strand_id
1 'polypeptide(L)'
;MEQVHIFASKRRHWVVPISKTAENTFNPIRDVVDTMKIEPNPDMKVIRLTVGDPSVFGNLPPSERCVEAFCNAIKSGKDNGYRPAHGSLEAREAVAKYCSTPNHTVNSE
;
A
#
# COMPACT_ATOMS: atom_id res chain seq x y z
N MET A 1 -12.93 -41.32 50.74
CA MET A 1 -13.41 -40.46 49.63
C MET A 1 -13.04 -39.04 50.01
N GLU A 2 -11.95 -38.52 49.46
CA GLU A 2 -11.50 -37.15 49.72
C GLU A 2 -11.61 -36.39 48.40
N GLN A 3 -12.47 -35.37 48.37
CA GLN A 3 -12.80 -34.64 47.15
C GLN A 3 -11.66 -33.68 46.79
N VAL A 4 -11.11 -33.85 45.60
CA VAL A 4 -10.12 -32.94 45.01
C VAL A 4 -10.85 -31.69 44.53
N HIS A 5 -10.65 -30.56 45.21
CA HIS A 5 -11.13 -29.26 44.74
C HIS A 5 -10.26 -28.76 43.58
N ILE A 6 -10.77 -28.90 42.36
CA ILE A 6 -10.20 -28.25 41.18
C ILE A 6 -10.57 -26.76 41.25
N PHE A 7 -9.60 -25.91 41.60
CA PHE A 7 -9.75 -24.46 41.48
C PHE A 7 -9.75 -24.09 39.98
N ALA A 8 -10.93 -23.97 39.39
CA ALA A 8 -11.07 -23.38 38.06
C ALA A 8 -10.67 -21.90 38.12
N SER A 9 -9.47 -21.57 37.63
CA SER A 9 -9.02 -20.20 37.42
C SER A 9 -9.99 -19.48 36.48
N LYS A 10 -10.74 -18.49 37.00
CA LYS A 10 -11.55 -17.58 36.17
C LYS A 10 -10.61 -16.85 35.21
N ARG A 11 -10.61 -17.22 33.92
CA ARG A 11 -9.90 -16.48 32.89
C ARG A 11 -10.36 -15.03 32.91
N ARG A 12 -9.47 -14.10 33.27
CA ARG A 12 -9.72 -12.65 33.15
C ARG A 12 -9.83 -12.33 31.66
N HIS A 13 -10.85 -11.56 31.28
CA HIS A 13 -11.03 -11.11 29.92
C HIS A 13 -9.85 -10.19 29.53
N TRP A 14 -9.20 -10.46 28.40
CA TRP A 14 -8.10 -9.64 27.88
C TRP A 14 -8.68 -8.39 27.25
N VAL A 15 -8.45 -7.24 27.88
CA VAL A 15 -8.79 -5.93 27.32
C VAL A 15 -7.50 -5.34 26.75
N VAL A 16 -7.39 -5.30 25.43
CA VAL A 16 -6.25 -4.72 24.72
C VAL A 16 -6.78 -3.55 23.88
N PRO A 17 -6.80 -2.31 24.41
CA PRO A 17 -7.33 -1.17 23.70
C PRO A 17 -6.41 -0.73 22.56
N ILE A 18 -6.99 -0.06 21.56
CA ILE A 18 -6.22 0.54 20.46
C ILE A 18 -5.35 1.69 20.97
N SER A 19 -4.25 1.97 20.26
CA SER A 19 -3.45 3.16 20.55
C SER A 19 -4.18 4.42 20.06
N LYS A 20 -3.93 5.54 20.75
CA LYS A 20 -4.45 6.84 20.34
C LYS A 20 -4.01 7.24 18.93
N THR A 21 -2.80 6.85 18.51
CA THR A 21 -2.31 7.09 17.14
C THR A 21 -3.14 6.33 16.11
N ALA A 22 -3.45 5.05 16.37
CA ALA A 22 -4.27 4.25 15.48
C ALA A 22 -5.71 4.82 15.42
N GLU A 23 -6.27 5.18 16.57
CA GLU A 23 -7.61 5.79 16.67
C GLU A 23 -7.73 7.09 15.85
N ASN A 24 -6.68 7.92 15.84
CA ASN A 24 -6.68 9.20 15.13
C ASN A 24 -6.19 9.11 13.67
N THR A 25 -5.84 7.92 13.18
CA THR A 25 -5.44 7.72 11.77
C THR A 25 -6.69 7.51 10.92
N PHE A 26 -7.16 8.58 10.28
CA PHE A 26 -8.40 8.57 9.50
C PHE A 26 -8.19 9.07 8.07
N ASN A 27 -8.75 8.36 7.09
CA ASN A 27 -8.73 8.75 5.67
C ASN A 27 -10.15 9.11 5.21
N PRO A 28 -10.49 10.41 5.07
CA PRO A 28 -11.84 10.83 4.69
C PRO A 28 -12.27 10.39 3.29
N ILE A 29 -11.32 10.18 2.36
CA ILE A 29 -11.64 9.69 1.01
C ILE A 29 -12.17 8.26 1.10
N ARG A 30 -11.51 7.40 1.89
CA ARG A 30 -11.93 6.01 2.09
C ARG A 30 -13.26 5.92 2.83
N ASP A 31 -13.45 6.78 3.83
CA ASP A 31 -14.71 6.84 4.56
C ASP A 31 -15.89 7.12 3.63
N VAL A 32 -15.75 8.10 2.72
CA VAL A 32 -16.82 8.40 1.76
C VAL A 32 -16.92 7.32 0.67
N VAL A 33 -15.83 7.01 -0.03
CA VAL A 33 -15.87 6.18 -1.25
C VAL A 33 -16.22 4.73 -0.94
N ASP A 34 -15.74 4.16 0.18
CA ASP A 34 -15.98 2.76 0.52
C ASP A 34 -17.34 2.57 1.23
N THR A 35 -17.86 3.59 1.92
CA THR A 35 -19.16 3.48 2.64
C THR A 35 -20.36 3.98 1.83
N MET A 36 -20.13 4.65 0.69
CA MET A 36 -21.20 5.19 -0.14
C MET A 36 -22.14 4.08 -0.62
N LYS A 37 -23.38 4.11 -0.13
CA LYS A 37 -24.47 3.28 -0.66
C LYS A 37 -25.16 4.06 -1.76
N ILE A 38 -24.82 3.75 -3.01
CA ILE A 38 -25.50 4.30 -4.19
C ILE A 38 -26.51 3.26 -4.65
N GLU A 39 -27.77 3.67 -4.80
CA GLU A 39 -28.77 2.93 -5.58
C GLU A 39 -28.73 3.47 -7.00
N PRO A 40 -28.01 2.81 -7.94
CA PRO A 40 -27.91 3.31 -9.29
C PRO A 40 -29.24 3.16 -10.02
N ASN A 41 -29.47 4.01 -11.02
CA ASN A 41 -30.58 3.81 -11.95
C ASN A 41 -30.43 2.41 -12.60
N PRO A 42 -31.45 1.53 -12.49
CA PRO A 42 -31.37 0.15 -12.99
C PRO A 42 -31.20 0.08 -14.52
N ASP A 43 -31.61 1.11 -15.25
CA ASP A 43 -31.53 1.17 -16.71
C ASP A 43 -30.18 1.72 -17.21
N MET A 44 -29.30 2.18 -16.31
CA MET A 44 -28.03 2.79 -16.67
C MET A 44 -26.83 2.11 -16.01
N LYS A 45 -25.77 1.92 -16.79
CA LYS A 45 -24.51 1.43 -16.26
C LYS A 45 -23.84 2.51 -15.41
N VAL A 46 -23.40 2.13 -14.22
CA VAL A 46 -22.62 3.00 -13.33
C VAL A 46 -21.26 3.31 -13.94
N ILE A 47 -20.91 4.60 -13.99
CA ILE A 47 -19.57 5.08 -14.32
C ILE A 47 -18.91 5.55 -13.02
N ARG A 48 -17.82 4.91 -12.63
CA ARG A 48 -17.08 5.24 -11.40
C ARG A 48 -16.02 6.30 -11.70
N LEU A 49 -16.27 7.54 -11.27
CA LEU A 49 -15.31 8.66 -11.39
C LEU A 49 -14.57 8.97 -10.08
N THR A 50 -14.88 8.23 -9.02
CA THR A 50 -14.32 8.44 -7.67
C THR A 50 -13.02 7.67 -7.42
N VAL A 51 -12.65 6.74 -8.31
CA VAL A 51 -11.47 5.90 -8.16
C VAL A 51 -10.27 6.58 -8.84
N GLY A 52 -9.22 6.87 -8.08
CA GLY A 52 -8.00 7.51 -8.58
C GLY A 52 -6.96 6.55 -9.16
N ASP A 53 -7.27 5.26 -9.28
CA ASP A 53 -6.36 4.25 -9.85
C ASP A 53 -6.47 4.24 -11.39
N PRO A 54 -5.41 4.67 -12.12
CA PRO A 54 -5.44 4.75 -13.58
C PRO A 54 -5.46 3.38 -14.27
N SER A 55 -5.17 2.30 -13.55
CA SER A 55 -5.09 0.94 -14.12
C SER A 55 -6.45 0.24 -14.25
N VAL A 56 -7.48 0.71 -13.53
CA VAL A 56 -8.78 0.02 -13.38
C VAL A 56 -9.51 -0.22 -14.70
N PHE A 57 -9.34 0.68 -15.67
CA PHE A 57 -10.06 0.61 -16.96
C PHE A 57 -9.20 0.03 -18.10
N GLY A 58 -7.93 -0.30 -17.84
CA GLY A 58 -7.03 -0.96 -18.80
C GLY A 58 -6.55 -0.11 -19.97
N ASN A 59 -6.97 1.15 -20.08
CA ASN A 59 -6.59 2.05 -21.16
C ASN A 59 -5.25 2.78 -20.93
N LEU A 60 -4.63 2.62 -19.75
CA LEU A 60 -3.34 3.22 -19.39
C LEU A 60 -2.37 2.15 -18.88
N PRO A 61 -1.85 1.28 -19.76
CA PRO A 61 -0.88 0.26 -19.37
C PRO A 61 0.48 0.88 -19.01
N PRO A 62 1.31 0.20 -18.20
CA PRO A 62 2.70 0.60 -17.99
C PRO A 62 3.50 0.49 -19.29
N SER A 63 4.61 1.25 -19.38
CA SER A 63 5.57 1.11 -20.48
C SER A 63 6.16 -0.29 -20.55
N GLU A 64 6.28 -0.85 -21.77
CA GLU A 64 6.89 -2.16 -22.02
C GLU A 64 8.30 -2.25 -21.42
N ARG A 65 9.08 -1.17 -21.50
CA ARG A 65 10.43 -1.10 -20.92
C ARG A 65 10.43 -1.31 -19.41
N CYS A 66 9.43 -0.80 -18.71
CA CYS A 66 9.30 -0.99 -17.27
C CYS A 66 8.97 -2.45 -16.94
N VAL A 67 8.05 -3.06 -17.70
CA VAL A 67 7.66 -4.47 -17.53
C VAL A 67 8.87 -5.38 -17.77
N GLU A 68 9.60 -5.17 -18.86
CA GLU A 68 10.82 -5.94 -19.19
C GLU A 68 11.88 -5.81 -18.10
N ALA A 69 12.18 -4.58 -17.64
CA ALA A 69 13.17 -4.34 -16.61
C ALA A 69 12.82 -5.07 -15.31
N PHE A 70 11.54 -5.04 -14.91
CA PHE A 70 11.06 -5.74 -13.71
C PHE A 70 11.17 -7.27 -13.87
N CYS A 71 10.73 -7.81 -15.00
CA CYS A 71 10.88 -9.23 -15.30
C CYS A 71 12.34 -9.69 -15.30
N ASN A 72 13.24 -8.88 -15.85
CA ASN A 72 14.67 -9.19 -15.89
C ASN A 72 15.29 -9.16 -14.49
N ALA A 73 14.94 -8.19 -13.64
CA ALA A 73 15.41 -8.11 -12.26
C ALA A 73 15.03 -9.39 -11.48
N ILE A 74 13.77 -9.83 -11.58
CA ILE A 74 13.29 -11.08 -10.95
C ILE A 74 14.07 -12.29 -11.49
N LYS A 75 14.15 -12.44 -12.81
CA LYS A 75 14.81 -13.59 -13.46
C LYS A 75 16.30 -13.65 -13.14
N SER A 76 16.94 -12.50 -12.89
CA SER A 76 18.36 -12.45 -12.57
C SER A 76 18.69 -13.10 -11.21
N GLY A 77 17.74 -13.06 -10.26
CA GLY A 77 17.92 -13.50 -8.88
C GLY A 77 18.90 -12.64 -8.06
N LYS A 78 19.44 -11.56 -8.63
CA LYS A 78 20.48 -10.72 -7.99
C LYS A 78 19.90 -9.63 -7.10
N ASP A 79 18.65 -9.25 -7.32
CA ASP A 79 18.01 -8.08 -6.69
C ASP A 79 17.03 -8.45 -5.57
N ASN A 80 17.05 -9.70 -5.09
CA ASN A 80 16.08 -10.22 -4.12
C ASN A 80 16.43 -9.94 -2.65
N GLY A 81 17.63 -9.43 -2.39
CA GLY A 81 18.12 -9.15 -1.03
C GLY A 81 17.66 -7.79 -0.49
N TYR A 82 17.93 -7.56 0.79
CA TYR A 82 17.72 -6.25 1.40
C TYR A 82 18.58 -5.18 0.72
N ARG A 83 17.99 -3.99 0.59
CA ARG A 83 18.64 -2.77 0.09
C ARG A 83 18.76 -1.74 1.22
N PRO A 84 19.61 -0.72 1.08
CA PRO A 84 19.65 0.39 2.02
C PRO A 84 18.24 0.99 2.22
N ALA A 85 17.93 1.45 3.44
CA ALA A 85 16.61 1.96 3.78
C ALA A 85 16.17 3.18 2.94
N HIS A 86 17.14 3.96 2.44
CA HIS A 86 16.92 5.10 1.55
C HIS A 86 16.92 4.74 0.05
N GLY A 87 17.00 3.45 -0.29
CA GLY A 87 17.02 2.95 -1.67
C GLY A 87 18.42 2.65 -2.21
N SER A 88 18.48 1.92 -3.33
CA SER A 88 19.74 1.61 -4.02
C SER A 88 20.35 2.88 -4.65
N LEU A 89 21.67 2.89 -4.81
CA LEU A 89 22.37 4.02 -5.43
C LEU A 89 21.88 4.25 -6.87
N GLU A 90 21.72 3.16 -7.63
CA GLU A 90 21.30 3.20 -9.03
C GLU A 90 19.90 3.80 -9.19
N ALA A 91 18.98 3.51 -8.25
CA ALA A 91 17.64 4.07 -8.27
C ALA A 91 17.66 5.57 -7.93
N ARG A 92 18.46 5.97 -6.93
CA ARG A 92 18.60 7.38 -6.54
C ARG A 92 19.24 8.22 -7.65
N GLU A 93 20.29 7.71 -8.29
CA GLU A 93 20.92 8.35 -9.45
C GLU A 93 19.96 8.52 -10.63
N ALA A 94 19.15 7.50 -10.92
CA ALA A 94 18.14 7.59 -11.97
C ALA A 94 17.11 8.69 -11.69
N VAL A 95 16.63 8.80 -10.45
CA VAL A 95 15.70 9.86 -10.03
C VAL A 95 16.37 11.23 -10.07
N ALA A 96 17.57 11.37 -9.51
CA ALA A 96 18.35 12.60 -9.50
C ALA A 96 18.58 13.13 -10.93
N LYS A 97 18.96 12.25 -11.85
CA LYS A 97 19.13 12.58 -13.27
C LYS A 97 17.82 13.01 -13.93
N TYR A 98 16.73 12.29 -13.68
CA TYR A 98 15.42 12.60 -14.27
C TYR A 98 14.85 13.94 -13.79
N CYS A 99 15.01 14.24 -12.51
CA CYS A 99 14.51 15.46 -11.89
C CYS A 99 15.43 16.68 -12.10
N SER A 100 16.67 16.48 -12.55
CA SER A 100 17.59 17.57 -12.84
C SER A 100 17.18 18.33 -14.10
N THR A 101 17.35 19.64 -14.07
CA THR A 101 17.08 20.57 -15.17
C THR A 101 18.33 21.40 -15.44
N PRO A 102 18.42 22.13 -16.59
CA PRO A 102 19.57 23.00 -16.85
C PRO A 102 19.86 24.03 -15.77
N ASN A 103 18.83 24.45 -15.01
CA ASN A 103 18.93 25.48 -13.98
C ASN A 103 19.03 24.91 -12.56
N HIS A 104 18.82 23.61 -12.37
CA HIS A 104 18.79 23.00 -11.05
C HIS A 104 19.21 21.53 -11.10
N THR A 105 20.26 21.18 -10.34
CA THR A 105 20.76 19.80 -10.22
C THR A 105 20.27 19.20 -8.92
N VAL A 106 19.69 17.99 -9.02
CA VAL A 106 19.32 17.17 -7.87
C VAL A 106 20.43 16.16 -7.63
N ASN A 107 20.89 16.02 -6.38
CA ASN A 107 21.93 15.06 -6.02
C ASN A 107 21.31 13.71 -5.64
N SER A 108 22.07 12.63 -5.88
CA SER A 108 21.66 11.27 -5.56
C SER A 108 22.05 10.82 -4.16
N GLU A 109 22.86 11.60 -3.42
CA GLU A 109 23.36 11.31 -2.07
C GLU A 109 22.25 11.09 -1.04
#